data_AF-A0A024E158-F1
#
_entry.id   AF-A0A024E158-F1
#
_cell.length_a   1.000
_cell.length_b   1.000
_cell.length_c   1.000
_cell.angle_alpha   90.00
_cell.angle_beta   90.00
_cell.angle_gamma   90.00
#
_symmetry.space_group_name_H-M   'P 1'
#
loop_
_entity.id
_entity.type
_entity.pdbx_description
1 polymer ?
#
loop_
_entity_poly.entity_id
_entity_poly.type
_entity_poly.pdbx_seq_one_letter_code
_entity_poly.pdbx_strand_id
1 'polypeptide(L)'
;MAGLLLTPFYAGLTVFIYVLLGLIGVPIFAGLTGGFQSVLKPSFGFLIAFIIGAAFISKFAHGEKNFGKIMVVLVLAEVIFYVIGLPYMDYILNVVMGKGMDISKVFWVGMIPFIIPDIVKAIVAAIIAPRILKAIK
;
A
#
# COMPACT_ATOMS: atom_id res chain seq x y z
N MET A 1 -4.00 -3.48 6.82
CA MET A 1 -4.62 -3.44 8.17
C MET A 1 -5.71 -2.39 8.30
N ALA A 2 -5.44 -1.10 8.04
CA ALA A 2 -6.43 -0.03 8.16
C ALA A 2 -7.78 -0.37 7.49
N GLY A 3 -7.76 -0.88 6.25
CA GLY A 3 -8.98 -1.30 5.56
C GLY A 3 -9.77 -2.41 6.25
N LEU A 4 -9.11 -3.40 6.85
CA LEU A 4 -9.80 -4.50 7.53
C LEU A 4 -10.43 -4.07 8.87
N LEU A 5 -9.94 -2.99 9.48
CA LEU A 5 -10.33 -2.56 10.82
C LEU A 5 -11.26 -1.33 10.84
N LEU A 6 -11.15 -0.45 9.86
CA LEU A 6 -11.89 0.82 9.78
C LEU A 6 -12.91 0.77 8.64
N THR A 7 -13.97 1.58 8.72
CA THR A 7 -14.93 1.73 7.61
C THR A 7 -14.27 2.45 6.42
N PRO A 8 -14.85 2.39 5.19
CA PRO A 8 -14.12 2.77 3.98
C PRO A 8 -13.60 4.21 3.98
N PHE A 9 -14.40 5.14 4.48
CA PHE A 9 -14.00 6.55 4.61
C PHE A 9 -12.82 6.71 5.57
N TYR A 10 -12.90 6.14 6.77
CA TYR A 10 -11.85 6.25 7.78
C TYR A 10 -10.57 5.49 7.39
N ALA A 11 -10.70 4.36 6.69
CA ALA A 11 -9.56 3.61 6.19
C ALA A 11 -8.73 4.43 5.19
N GLY A 12 -9.39 4.99 4.17
CA GLY A 12 -8.74 5.87 3.19
C GLY A 12 -8.19 7.14 3.84
N LEU A 13 -8.98 7.78 4.72
CA LEU A 13 -8.60 9.01 5.41
C LEU A 13 -7.38 8.82 6.31
N THR A 14 -7.28 7.70 7.04
CA THR A 14 -6.13 7.39 7.90
C THR A 14 -4.84 7.30 7.08
N VAL A 15 -4.88 6.59 5.96
CA VAL A 15 -3.71 6.46 5.08
C VAL A 15 -3.39 7.79 4.41
N PHE A 16 -4.40 8.56 4.00
CA PHE A 16 -4.21 9.89 3.44
C PHE A 16 -3.53 10.84 4.44
N ILE A 17 -3.98 10.87 5.70
CA ILE A 17 -3.36 11.66 6.76
C ILE A 17 -1.90 11.22 6.98
N TYR A 18 -1.63 9.92 7.00
CA TYR A 18 -0.25 9.40 7.05
C TYR A 18 0.62 9.96 5.90
N VAL A 19 0.10 9.99 4.68
CA VAL A 19 0.82 10.56 3.53
C VAL A 19 1.04 12.07 3.70
N LEU A 20 0.02 12.82 4.11
CA LEU A 20 0.13 14.27 4.34
C LEU A 20 1.16 14.60 5.43
N LEU A 21 1.12 13.90 6.56
CA LEU A 21 2.08 14.07 7.65
C LEU A 21 3.52 13.82 7.18
N GLY A 22 3.71 12.76 6.39
CA GLY A 22 5.02 12.50 5.80
C GLY A 22 5.45 13.61 4.84
N LEU A 23 4.54 14.14 4.01
CA LEU A 23 4.85 15.22 3.06
C LEU A 23 5.19 16.56 3.72
N ILE A 24 4.58 16.90 4.85
CA ILE A 24 4.91 18.14 5.60
C ILE A 24 6.24 18.05 6.36
N GLY A 25 6.90 16.88 6.36
CA GLY A 25 8.25 16.73 6.92
C GLY A 25 8.37 15.80 8.12
N VAL A 26 7.26 15.23 8.62
CA VAL A 26 7.35 14.28 9.74
C VAL A 26 8.09 13.01 9.26
N PRO A 27 9.13 12.53 9.97
CA PRO A 27 9.97 11.43 9.52
C PRO A 27 9.33 10.04 9.73
N ILE A 28 8.16 9.82 9.14
CA ILE A 28 7.34 8.61 9.29
C ILE A 28 7.37 7.67 8.08
N PHE A 29 7.88 8.13 6.94
CA PHE A 29 8.11 7.24 5.80
C PHE A 29 9.32 6.33 6.07
N ALA A 30 9.39 5.23 5.31
CA ALA A 30 10.47 4.26 5.42
C ALA A 30 11.86 4.92 5.40
N GLY A 31 12.75 4.44 6.26
CA GLY A 31 14.07 5.01 6.48
C GLY A 31 14.08 6.28 7.33
N LEU A 32 13.04 6.52 8.15
CA LEU A 32 12.87 7.74 8.97
C LEU A 32 12.93 9.01 8.12
N THR A 33 12.25 8.97 6.97
CA THR A 33 12.23 10.07 6.01
C THR A 33 10.88 10.77 5.99
N GLY A 34 10.86 12.00 5.49
CA GLY A 34 9.66 12.81 5.27
C GLY A 34 10.02 14.00 4.38
N GLY A 35 9.05 14.86 4.10
CA GLY A 35 9.18 16.06 3.28
C GLY A 35 8.67 15.88 1.86
N PHE A 36 8.34 17.00 1.22
CA PHE A 36 7.72 17.04 -0.10
C PHE A 36 8.60 16.43 -1.20
N GLN A 37 9.93 16.45 -1.03
CA GLN A 37 10.87 15.77 -1.93
C GLN A 37 10.65 14.25 -1.99
N SER A 38 9.89 13.66 -1.05
CA SER A 38 9.47 12.27 -1.11
C SER A 38 8.64 11.95 -2.35
N VAL A 39 7.95 12.93 -2.94
CA VAL A 39 7.23 12.77 -4.22
C VAL A 39 8.20 12.35 -5.33
N LEU A 40 9.46 12.79 -5.28
CA LEU A 40 10.47 12.42 -6.27
C LEU A 40 11.06 11.02 -6.05
N LYS A 41 10.61 10.28 -5.02
CA LYS A 41 11.04 8.89 -4.80
C LYS A 41 10.25 7.95 -5.72
N PRO A 42 10.90 6.99 -6.39
CA PRO A 42 10.21 6.02 -7.23
C PRO A 42 9.12 5.22 -6.51
N SER A 43 9.30 4.96 -5.21
CA SER A 43 8.34 4.22 -4.40
C SER A 43 7.12 5.05 -3.94
N PHE A 44 7.07 6.35 -4.21
CA PHE A 44 6.00 7.21 -3.69
C PHE A 44 4.63 6.88 -4.29
N GLY A 45 4.58 6.41 -5.54
CA GLY A 45 3.33 6.00 -6.18
C GLY A 45 2.58 4.90 -5.43
N PHE A 46 3.30 4.03 -4.71
CA PHE A 46 2.68 3.02 -3.85
C PHE A 46 1.94 3.64 -2.67
N LEU A 47 2.43 4.75 -2.11
CA LEU A 47 1.71 5.48 -1.05
C LEU A 47 0.38 6.05 -1.54
N ILE A 48 0.35 6.53 -2.78
CA ILE A 48 -0.89 6.98 -3.42
C ILE A 48 -1.85 5.80 -3.57
N ALA A 49 -1.35 4.67 -4.06
CA ALA A 49 -2.12 3.45 -4.22
C ALA A 49 -2.67 2.91 -2.89
N PHE A 50 -1.93 3.07 -1.79
CA PHE A 50 -2.36 2.63 -0.46
C PHE A 50 -3.61 3.35 0.04
N ILE A 51 -3.82 4.63 -0.34
CA ILE A 51 -5.03 5.38 0.03
C ILE A 51 -6.26 4.70 -0.59
N ILE A 52 -6.18 4.43 -1.90
CA ILE A 52 -7.25 3.80 -2.68
C ILE A 52 -7.46 2.36 -2.21
N GLY A 53 -6.38 1.59 -2.07
CA GLY A 53 -6.47 0.21 -1.64
C GLY A 53 -6.95 0.04 -0.21
N ALA A 54 -6.68 0.98 0.71
CA ALA A 54 -7.24 0.95 2.05
C ALA A 54 -8.78 1.08 2.03
N ALA A 55 -9.31 2.02 1.24
CA ALA A 55 -10.75 2.17 1.05
C ALA A 55 -11.37 0.96 0.34
N PHE A 56 -10.69 0.40 -0.67
CA PHE A 56 -11.10 -0.81 -1.37
C PHE A 56 -11.18 -2.01 -0.43
N ILE A 57 -10.10 -2.30 0.32
CA ILE A 57 -10.07 -3.41 1.28
C ILE A 57 -11.20 -3.27 2.30
N SER A 58 -11.42 -2.05 2.81
CA SER A 58 -12.51 -1.81 3.75
C SER A 58 -13.87 -2.08 3.16
N LYS A 59 -14.14 -1.59 1.93
CA LYS A 59 -15.42 -1.79 1.26
C LYS A 59 -15.79 -3.26 1.10
N PHE A 60 -14.79 -4.13 0.87
CA PHE A 60 -15.04 -5.54 0.54
C PHE A 60 -14.72 -6.54 1.66
N ALA A 61 -13.94 -6.15 2.67
CA ALA A 61 -13.48 -7.05 3.74
C ALA A 61 -13.50 -6.44 5.16
N HIS A 62 -14.01 -5.21 5.36
CA HIS A 62 -14.21 -4.71 6.72
C HIS A 62 -15.19 -5.60 7.49
N GLY A 63 -14.82 -6.03 8.70
CA GLY A 63 -15.65 -6.90 9.53
C GLY A 63 -15.68 -8.37 9.10
N GLU A 64 -15.02 -8.72 7.99
CA GLU A 64 -14.97 -10.10 7.49
C GLU A 64 -14.16 -11.00 8.42
N LYS A 65 -14.58 -12.27 8.53
CA LYS A 65 -13.94 -13.29 9.36
C LYS A 65 -13.45 -14.48 8.54
N ASN A 66 -13.99 -14.67 7.34
CA ASN A 66 -13.56 -15.74 6.45
C ASN A 66 -12.17 -15.43 5.89
N PHE A 67 -11.19 -16.25 6.26
CA PHE A 67 -9.79 -16.12 5.83
C PHE A 67 -9.66 -16.05 4.30
N GLY A 68 -10.33 -16.95 3.57
CA GLY A 68 -10.25 -17.01 2.10
C GLY A 68 -10.74 -15.73 1.44
N LYS A 69 -11.87 -15.18 1.89
CA LYS A 69 -12.40 -13.92 1.37
C LYS A 69 -11.49 -12.73 1.68
N ILE A 70 -10.92 -12.66 2.89
CA ILE A 70 -9.94 -11.63 3.22
C ILE A 70 -8.72 -11.73 2.30
N MET A 71 -8.18 -12.95 2.09
CA MET A 71 -7.04 -13.17 1.21
C MET A 71 -7.32 -12.73 -0.23
N VAL A 72 -8.49 -13.07 -0.79
CA VAL A 72 -8.88 -12.62 -2.14
C VAL A 72 -8.89 -11.11 -2.23
N VAL A 73 -9.50 -10.41 -1.26
CA VAL A 73 -9.56 -8.94 -1.26
C VAL A 73 -8.17 -8.31 -1.11
N LEU A 74 -7.29 -8.89 -0.28
CA LEU A 74 -5.92 -8.41 -0.12
C LEU A 74 -5.07 -8.62 -1.38
N VAL A 75 -5.23 -9.75 -2.08
CA VAL A 75 -4.56 -9.99 -3.37
C VAL A 75 -5.05 -9.02 -4.44
N LEU A 76 -6.36 -8.74 -4.50
CA LEU A 76 -6.90 -7.74 -5.42
C LEU A 76 -6.41 -6.32 -5.10
N ALA A 77 -6.25 -6.00 -3.81
CA ALA A 77 -5.65 -4.73 -3.41
C ALA A 77 -4.18 -4.62 -3.81
N GLU A 78 -3.43 -5.73 -3.76
CA GLU A 78 -2.04 -5.77 -4.23
C GLU A 78 -1.93 -5.45 -5.73
N VAL A 79 -2.88 -5.94 -6.54
CA VAL A 79 -2.99 -5.55 -7.96
C VAL A 79 -3.18 -4.04 -8.10
N ILE A 80 -4.03 -3.42 -7.28
CA ILE A 80 -4.22 -1.96 -7.28
C ILE A 80 -2.90 -1.26 -6.93
N PHE A 81 -2.13 -1.78 -5.97
CA PHE A 81 -0.83 -1.23 -5.58
C PHE A 81 0.16 -1.24 -6.74
N TYR A 82 0.28 -2.36 -7.46
CA TYR A 82 1.21 -2.45 -8.59
C TYR A 82 0.74 -1.67 -9.83
N VAL A 83 -0.56 -1.65 -10.13
CA VAL A 83 -1.12 -0.90 -11.28
C VAL A 83 -0.87 0.61 -11.16
N ILE A 84 -0.83 1.15 -9.94
CA ILE A 84 -0.57 2.58 -9.71
C ILE A 84 0.91 2.83 -9.41
N GLY A 85 1.51 1.99 -8.57
CA GLY A 85 2.88 2.15 -8.09
C GLY A 85 3.93 1.93 -9.17
N LEU A 86 3.77 0.92 -10.03
CA LEU A 86 4.77 0.62 -11.06
C LEU A 86 4.85 1.69 -12.16
N PRO A 87 3.75 2.21 -12.72
CA PRO A 87 3.84 3.32 -13.69
C PRO A 87 4.43 4.59 -13.08
N TYR A 88 4.11 4.90 -11.82
CA TYR A 88 4.73 6.01 -11.12
C TYR A 88 6.24 5.81 -10.96
N MET A 89 6.64 4.61 -10.53
CA MET A 89 8.04 4.23 -10.36
C MET A 89 8.80 4.33 -11.69
N ASP A 90 8.23 3.80 -12.77
CA ASP A 90 8.78 3.89 -14.13
C ASP A 90 9.01 5.35 -14.54
N TYR A 91 7.98 6.20 -14.40
CA TYR A 91 8.07 7.63 -14.73
C TYR A 91 9.20 8.32 -13.96
N ILE A 92 9.30 8.12 -12.65
CA ILE A 92 10.34 8.76 -11.84
C ILE A 92 11.72 8.25 -12.24
N LEU A 93 11.89 6.94 -12.42
CA LEU A 93 13.20 6.36 -12.74
C LEU A 93 13.68 6.75 -14.14
N ASN A 94 12.78 6.81 -15.11
CA ASN A 94 13.14 7.01 -16.51
C ASN A 94 13.08 8.47 -16.96
N VAL A 95 12.02 9.19 -16.58
CA VAL A 95 11.81 10.58 -17.03
C VAL A 95 12.49 11.57 -16.09
N VAL A 96 12.35 11.39 -14.77
CA VAL A 96 12.90 12.35 -13.79
C VAL A 96 14.38 12.08 -13.49
N MET A 97 14.75 10.80 -13.34
CA MET A 97 16.13 10.41 -12.99
C MET A 97 16.98 9.99 -14.19
N GLY A 98 16.40 9.84 -15.38
CA GLY A 98 17.15 9.53 -16.61
C GLY A 98 17.82 8.15 -16.64
N LYS A 99 17.33 7.16 -15.87
CA LYS A 99 18.01 5.85 -15.75
C LYS A 99 17.89 4.95 -16.99
N GLY A 100 16.95 5.23 -17.90
CA GLY A 100 16.77 4.45 -19.14
C GLY A 100 16.51 2.96 -18.91
N MET A 101 15.81 2.62 -17.83
CA MET A 101 15.40 1.25 -17.53
C MET A 101 14.25 0.81 -18.41
N ASP A 102 14.34 -0.40 -18.95
CA ASP A 102 13.21 -1.06 -19.57
C ASP A 102 12.15 -1.46 -18.53
N ILE A 103 10.95 -1.77 -19.03
CA ILE A 103 9.82 -2.18 -18.20
C ILE A 103 10.17 -3.41 -17.36
N SER A 104 10.85 -4.41 -17.94
CA SER A 104 11.21 -5.63 -17.22
C SER A 104 12.04 -5.34 -15.96
N LYS A 105 13.02 -4.45 -16.05
CA LYS A 105 13.82 -3.99 -14.91
C LYS A 105 12.96 -3.31 -13.86
N VAL A 106 12.00 -2.46 -14.25
CA VAL A 106 11.08 -1.82 -13.30
C VAL A 106 10.28 -2.86 -12.52
N PHE A 107 9.79 -3.92 -13.18
CA PHE A 107 9.13 -5.03 -12.49
C PHE A 107 10.09 -5.77 -11.54
N TRP A 108 11.33 -6.02 -11.98
CA TRP A 108 12.36 -6.68 -11.17
C TRP A 108 12.74 -5.91 -9.91
N VAL A 109 12.76 -4.58 -9.93
CA VAL A 109 13.03 -3.78 -8.72
C VAL A 109 11.78 -3.40 -7.94
N GLY A 110 10.63 -3.23 -8.60
CA GLY A 110 9.42 -2.65 -8.01
C GLY A 110 8.35 -3.66 -7.58
N MET A 111 8.43 -4.91 -8.03
CA MET A 111 7.40 -5.92 -7.78
C MET A 111 7.98 -7.24 -7.28
N ILE A 112 8.90 -7.85 -8.05
CA ILE A 112 9.38 -9.21 -7.78
C ILE A 112 9.90 -9.41 -6.34
N PRO A 113 10.70 -8.49 -5.74
CA PRO A 113 11.21 -8.67 -4.39
C PRO A 113 10.12 -8.58 -3.30
N PHE A 114 8.96 -8.01 -3.64
CA PHE A 114 7.89 -7.70 -2.70
C PHE A 114 6.79 -8.76 -2.66
N ILE A 115 6.64 -9.58 -3.70
CA ILE A 115 5.60 -10.62 -3.79
C ILE A 115 5.57 -11.53 -2.55
N ILE A 116 6.71 -12.12 -2.18
CA ILE A 116 6.78 -13.04 -1.03
C ILE A 116 6.48 -12.30 0.28
N PRO A 117 7.16 -11.19 0.62
CA PRO A 117 6.82 -10.38 1.78
C PRO A 117 5.34 -9.96 1.85
N ASP A 118 4.72 -9.61 0.73
CA ASP A 118 3.35 -9.12 0.70
C ASP A 118 2.33 -10.25 0.91
N ILE A 119 2.58 -11.44 0.36
CA ILE A 119 1.80 -12.64 0.68
C ILE A 119 1.87 -12.94 2.18
N VAL A 120 3.07 -12.89 2.76
CA VAL A 120 3.25 -13.12 4.21
C VAL A 120 2.47 -12.08 5.02
N LYS A 121 2.58 -10.79 4.68
CA LYS A 121 1.80 -9.72 5.34
C LYS A 121 0.29 -9.94 5.17
N ALA A 122 -0.16 -10.40 4.01
CA ALA A 122 -1.57 -10.66 3.75
C ALA A 122 -2.11 -11.81 4.60
N ILE A 123 -1.35 -12.92 4.72
CA ILE A 123 -1.70 -14.05 5.59
C ILE A 123 -1.80 -13.60 7.04
N VAL A 124 -0.78 -12.88 7.53
CA VAL A 124 -0.75 -12.34 8.89
C VAL A 124 -1.95 -11.41 9.12
N ALA A 125 -2.24 -10.53 8.17
CA ALA A 125 -3.40 -9.63 8.21
C ALA A 125 -4.72 -10.40 8.30
N ALA A 126 -4.92 -11.43 7.47
CA ALA A 126 -6.14 -12.23 7.42
C ALA A 126 -6.38 -13.03 8.71
N ILE A 127 -5.31 -13.43 9.41
CA ILE A 127 -5.39 -14.13 10.70
C ILE A 127 -5.67 -13.15 11.85
N ILE A 128 -5.01 -11.98 11.86
CA ILE A 128 -5.02 -11.07 13.01
C ILE A 128 -6.25 -10.16 13.02
N ALA A 129 -6.66 -9.62 11.87
CA ALA A 129 -7.73 -8.61 11.84
C ALA A 129 -9.06 -9.09 12.47
N PRO A 130 -9.56 -10.31 12.20
CA PRO A 130 -10.78 -10.80 12.84
C PRO A 130 -10.68 -10.91 14.37
N ARG A 131 -9.47 -11.23 14.88
CA ARG A 131 -9.21 -11.34 16.33
C ARG A 131 -9.20 -9.97 17.00
N ILE A 132 -8.55 -8.98 16.37
CA ILE A 132 -8.56 -7.59 16.85
C ILE A 132 -10.01 -7.08 16.91
N LEU A 133 -10.79 -7.26 15.83
CA LEU A 133 -12.18 -6.81 15.78
C LEU A 133 -13.08 -7.49 16.82
N LYS A 134 -12.75 -8.73 17.24
CA LYS A 134 -13.46 -9.41 18.31
C LYS A 134 -13.09 -8.86 19.70
N ALA A 135 -11.85 -8.41 19.89
CA ALA A 135 -11.35 -7.93 21.18
C ALA A 135 -11.72 -6.47 21.48
N ILE A 136 -11.94 -5.66 20.44
CA ILE A 136 -12.34 -4.25 20.57
C ILE A 136 -13.86 -4.04 20.51
N LYS A 137 -14.64 -5.12 20.39
CA LYS A 137 -16.10 -5.15 20.50
C LYS A 137 -16.48 -5.67 21.87
#